data_AF-A0A9X4MFG9-F1
#
_entry.id   AF-A0A9X4MFG9-F1
#
_cell.length_a   1.000
_cell.length_b   1.000
_cell.length_c   1.000
_cell.angle_alpha   90.00
_cell.angle_beta   90.00
_cell.angle_gamma   90.00
#
_symmetry.space_group_name_H-M   'P 1'
#
loop_
_entity.id
_entity.type
_entity.pdbx_description
1 polymer ?
#
loop_
_entity_poly.entity_id
_entity_poly.type
_entity_poly.pdbx_seq_one_letter_code
_entity_poly.pdbx_strand_id
1 'polypeptide(L)'
;MPTPLFTAMDLEDLRKIIENGTLPLDCSSNVIESGKLRDCNDILHSYTITNGWNIVFSNKCDREWQAYFLKLFEFIEKQNYAEEKLGEILSEIQTQDLHWDWFKKSVAYTTPEYEWFYLIADNKPQGACLIYHPKDSITDARKIFYIEYLAVAPWNRNNPMGARLFRGVGSILLKCALSYAVNTLGLEYGFSLHSLAQAKDYYKKIGMESYPARDKEHLFYFEMSRANSTAMLGGT
;
A
#
# COMPACT_ATOMS: atom_id res chain seq x y z
N MET A 1 -12.19 8.74 16.26
CA MET A 1 -11.45 9.78 17.00
C MET A 1 -10.03 9.27 17.22
N PRO A 2 -8.98 10.06 16.93
CA PRO A 2 -7.63 9.67 17.31
C PRO A 2 -7.55 9.45 18.82
N THR A 3 -6.84 8.40 19.23
CA THR A 3 -6.64 8.05 20.64
C THR A 3 -6.08 9.29 21.37
N PRO A 4 -6.58 9.64 22.57
CA PRO A 4 -6.23 10.88 23.28
C PRO A 4 -4.73 11.06 23.59
N LEU A 5 -3.88 10.06 23.31
CA LEU A 5 -2.43 10.15 23.47
C LEU A 5 -1.73 10.97 22.36
N PHE A 6 -2.29 11.00 21.14
CA PHE A 6 -1.65 11.66 19.97
C PHE A 6 -1.91 13.16 19.89
N THR A 7 -2.83 13.69 20.70
CA THR A 7 -3.23 15.10 20.66
C THR A 7 -2.32 16.00 21.50
N ALA A 8 -1.42 15.44 22.32
CA ALA A 8 -0.55 16.19 23.23
C ALA A 8 0.96 16.11 22.90
N MET A 9 1.39 15.21 22.01
CA MET A 9 2.80 15.01 21.64
C MET A 9 3.06 15.34 20.17
N ASP A 10 4.20 15.98 19.90
CA ASP A 10 4.67 16.23 18.54
C ASP A 10 4.97 14.90 17.81
N LEU A 11 4.74 14.87 16.49
CA LEU A 11 5.01 13.73 15.63
C LEU A 11 6.49 13.34 15.65
N GLU A 12 7.39 14.33 15.79
CA GLU A 12 8.83 14.08 15.84
C GLU A 12 9.25 13.43 17.16
N ASP A 13 8.65 13.84 18.28
CA ASP A 13 8.88 13.21 19.58
C ASP A 13 8.36 11.77 19.59
N LEU A 14 7.21 11.51 18.96
CA LEU A 14 6.70 10.16 18.76
C LEU A 14 7.67 9.31 17.94
N ARG A 15 8.21 9.81 16.83
CA ARG A 15 9.21 9.07 16.03
C ARG A 15 10.44 8.69 16.86
N LYS A 16 10.98 9.62 17.65
CA LYS A 16 12.12 9.34 18.54
C LYS A 16 11.82 8.25 19.56
N ILE A 17 10.62 8.24 20.15
CA ILE A 17 10.22 7.19 21.10
C ILE A 17 10.15 5.82 20.43
N ILE A 18 9.63 5.75 19.20
CA ILE A 18 9.61 4.51 18.42
C ILE A 18 11.03 4.02 18.15
N GLU A 19 11.93 4.92 17.75
CA GLU A 19 13.32 4.60 17.45
C GLU A 19 14.09 4.12 18.68
N ASN A 20 13.78 4.69 19.83
CA ASN A 20 14.37 4.31 21.11
C ASN A 20 13.75 3.02 21.70
N GLY A 21 12.78 2.40 21.01
CA GLY A 21 12.13 1.16 21.46
C GLY A 21 11.32 1.31 22.74
N THR A 22 10.96 2.54 23.11
CA THR A 22 10.30 2.89 24.39
C THR A 22 8.79 3.11 24.21
N LEU A 23 8.20 2.51 23.19
CA LEU A 23 6.79 2.65 22.86
C LEU A 23 5.89 2.17 24.00
N PRO A 24 5.09 3.07 24.61
CA PRO A 24 4.10 2.69 25.62
C PRO A 24 2.76 2.23 25.01
N LEU A 25 2.67 2.18 23.67
CA LEU A 25 1.43 1.91 22.94
C LEU A 25 1.35 0.46 22.49
N ASP A 26 0.20 -0.15 22.69
CA ASP A 26 -0.14 -1.44 22.08
C ASP A 26 -0.26 -1.26 20.56
N CYS A 27 0.79 -1.63 19.82
CA CYS A 27 0.79 -1.69 18.36
C CYS A 27 0.23 -3.04 17.93
N SER A 28 -1.02 -3.32 18.28
CA SER A 28 -1.66 -4.61 18.04
C SER A 28 -2.02 -4.75 16.56
N SER A 29 -1.11 -5.33 15.78
CA SER A 29 -1.44 -5.88 14.45
C SER A 29 -1.34 -7.40 14.51
N ASN A 30 -2.41 -8.08 14.10
CA ASN A 30 -2.48 -9.54 14.10
C ASN A 30 -1.99 -10.07 12.76
N VAL A 31 -1.17 -11.11 12.77
CA VAL A 31 -0.85 -11.84 11.54
C VAL A 31 -2.11 -12.59 11.11
N ILE A 32 -2.64 -12.24 9.93
CA ILE A 32 -3.86 -12.84 9.37
C ILE A 32 -3.59 -13.75 8.18
N GLU A 33 -2.43 -13.59 7.54
CA GLU A 33 -2.03 -14.42 6.41
C GLU A 33 -0.51 -14.63 6.42
N SER A 34 -0.06 -15.75 5.84
CA SER A 34 1.36 -16.04 5.65
C SER A 34 1.55 -16.84 4.37
N GLY A 35 2.70 -16.67 3.72
CA GLY A 35 2.98 -17.36 2.47
C GLY A 35 4.45 -17.27 2.06
N LYS A 36 4.71 -17.50 0.77
CA LYS A 36 6.03 -17.34 0.18
C LYS A 36 6.01 -16.38 -1.00
N LEU A 37 7.00 -15.49 -1.07
CA LEU A 37 7.33 -14.66 -2.22
C LEU A 37 8.56 -15.24 -2.90
N ARG A 38 8.63 -15.08 -4.23
CA ARG A 38 9.81 -15.41 -5.02
C ARG A 38 10.52 -14.12 -5.39
N ASP A 39 11.83 -14.07 -5.14
CA ASP A 39 12.66 -12.93 -5.51
C ASP A 39 13.06 -12.95 -7.01
N CYS A 40 13.87 -12.00 -7.44
CA CYS A 40 14.38 -11.93 -8.81
C CYS A 40 15.39 -13.03 -9.18
N ASN A 41 15.89 -13.79 -8.21
CA ASN A 41 16.83 -14.90 -8.39
C ASN A 41 16.15 -16.26 -8.15
N ASP A 42 14.81 -16.29 -8.19
CA ASP A 42 13.98 -17.46 -7.91
C ASP A 42 14.06 -18.03 -6.48
N ILE A 43 14.63 -17.27 -5.53
CA ILE A 43 14.74 -17.64 -4.11
C ILE A 43 13.40 -17.39 -3.42
N LEU A 44 13.00 -18.31 -2.54
CA LEU A 44 11.74 -18.21 -1.78
C LEU A 44 11.96 -17.53 -0.42
N HIS A 45 11.18 -16.49 -0.16
CA HIS A 45 11.14 -15.74 1.09
C HIS A 45 9.79 -15.92 1.77
N SER A 46 9.79 -16.24 3.06
CA SER A 46 8.55 -16.25 3.84
C SER A 46 8.06 -14.82 4.04
N TYR A 47 6.75 -14.63 3.91
CA TYR A 47 6.10 -13.36 4.27
C TYR A 47 4.93 -13.59 5.22
N THR A 48 4.59 -12.54 5.95
CA THR A 48 3.34 -12.43 6.72
C THR A 48 2.58 -11.19 6.27
N ILE A 49 1.25 -11.23 6.39
CA ILE A 49 0.41 -10.03 6.29
C ILE A 49 -0.22 -9.82 7.65
N THR A 50 -0.08 -8.61 8.16
CA THR A 50 -0.77 -8.20 9.38
C THR A 50 -2.01 -7.39 9.05
N ASN A 51 -3.04 -7.49 9.88
CA ASN A 51 -4.17 -6.57 9.93
C ASN A 51 -4.18 -5.84 11.28
N GLY A 52 -4.46 -4.54 11.25
CA GLY A 52 -4.54 -3.68 12.43
C GLY A 52 -3.50 -2.56 12.41
N TRP A 53 -3.79 -1.53 13.18
CA TRP A 53 -2.98 -0.33 13.27
C TRP A 53 -1.60 -0.63 13.87
N ASN A 54 -0.54 -0.23 13.17
CA ASN A 54 0.84 -0.43 13.60
C ASN A 54 1.72 0.75 13.16
N ILE A 55 1.91 1.69 14.07
CA ILE A 55 2.71 2.89 13.83
C ILE A 55 4.19 2.59 13.62
N VAL A 56 4.71 1.48 14.18
CA VAL A 56 6.10 1.04 13.97
C VAL A 56 6.31 0.64 12.51
N PHE A 57 5.39 -0.14 11.93
CA PHE A 57 5.47 -0.52 10.52
C PHE A 57 5.31 0.68 9.60
N SER A 58 4.39 1.61 9.91
CA SER A 58 4.28 2.87 9.17
C SER A 58 5.58 3.68 9.19
N ASN A 59 6.20 3.87 10.36
CA ASN A 59 7.49 4.54 10.46
C ASN A 59 8.58 3.79 9.67
N LYS A 60 8.55 2.45 9.69
CA LYS A 60 9.51 1.63 8.96
C LYS A 60 9.34 1.74 7.44
N CYS A 61 8.10 1.88 6.94
CA CYS A 61 7.84 2.18 5.53
C CYS A 61 8.54 3.49 5.15
N ASP A 62 8.30 4.57 5.90
CA ASP A 62 8.91 5.88 5.62
C ASP A 62 10.44 5.78 5.59
N ARG A 63 11.04 5.24 6.64
CA ARG A 63 12.50 5.16 6.77
C ARG A 63 13.15 4.32 5.67
N GLU A 64 12.69 3.10 5.46
CA GLU A 64 13.32 2.18 4.51
C GLU A 64 13.08 2.63 3.06
N TRP A 65 11.89 3.12 2.75
CA TRP A 65 11.55 3.51 1.37
C TRP A 65 12.21 4.83 1.00
N GLN A 66 12.24 5.83 1.89
CA GLN A 66 12.97 7.07 1.64
C GLN A 66 14.49 6.83 1.53
N ALA A 67 15.06 5.99 2.41
CA ALA A 67 16.49 5.64 2.30
C ALA A 67 16.82 4.96 0.96
N TYR A 68 15.91 4.15 0.42
CA TYR A 68 16.08 3.57 -0.91
C TYR A 68 16.00 4.62 -2.02
N PHE A 69 15.02 5.54 -1.95
CA PHE A 69 14.91 6.63 -2.92
C PHE A 69 16.14 7.54 -2.94
N LEU A 70 16.73 7.85 -1.79
CA LEU A 70 18.00 8.60 -1.74
C LEU A 70 19.11 7.87 -2.51
N LYS A 71 19.28 6.58 -2.27
CA LYS A 71 20.26 5.75 -3.01
C LYS A 71 19.95 5.72 -4.51
N LEU A 72 18.68 5.68 -4.88
CA LEU A 72 18.24 5.68 -6.26
C LEU A 72 18.55 7.01 -6.96
N PHE A 73 18.28 8.15 -6.33
CA PHE A 73 18.61 9.46 -6.90
C PHE A 73 20.12 9.67 -7.00
N GLU A 74 20.89 9.29 -5.98
CA GLU A 74 22.35 9.29 -6.06
C GLU A 74 22.88 8.40 -7.19
N PHE A 75 22.25 7.25 -7.41
CA PHE A 75 22.61 6.37 -8.52
C PHE A 75 22.34 7.06 -9.86
N ILE A 76 21.15 7.62 -10.05
CA ILE A 76 20.76 8.30 -11.30
C ILE A 76 21.68 9.48 -11.59
N GLU A 77 21.98 10.31 -10.59
CA GLU A 77 22.88 11.46 -10.72
C GLU A 77 24.28 11.03 -11.20
N LYS A 78 24.83 9.95 -10.63
CA LYS A 78 26.16 9.43 -11.00
C LYS A 78 26.25 8.91 -12.43
N GLN A 79 25.14 8.51 -13.04
CA GLN A 79 25.15 8.02 -14.42
C GLN A 79 25.25 9.15 -15.45
N ASN A 80 25.01 10.40 -15.05
CA ASN A 80 25.09 11.57 -15.93
C ASN A 80 24.34 11.37 -17.26
N TYR A 81 23.10 10.87 -17.18
CA TYR A 81 22.26 10.63 -18.34
C TYR A 81 21.99 11.92 -19.12
N ALA A 82 21.89 11.81 -20.44
CA ALA A 82 21.35 12.89 -21.27
C ALA A 82 19.91 13.23 -20.83
N GLU A 83 19.50 14.49 -21.02
CA GLU A 83 18.22 15.02 -20.53
C GLU A 83 17.01 14.18 -20.97
N GLU A 84 16.97 13.74 -22.23
CA GLU A 84 15.92 12.86 -22.75
C GLU A 84 15.86 11.53 -21.99
N LYS A 85 17.02 10.89 -21.79
CA LYS A 85 17.10 9.60 -21.09
C LYS A 85 16.78 9.74 -19.60
N LEU A 86 17.14 10.87 -18.99
CA LEU A 86 16.78 11.18 -17.62
C LEU A 86 15.26 11.33 -17.47
N GLY A 87 14.59 12.01 -18.41
CA GLY A 87 13.13 12.13 -18.44
C GLY A 87 12.42 10.77 -18.48
N GLU A 88 12.89 9.85 -19.33
CA GLU A 88 12.39 8.47 -19.39
C GLU A 88 12.53 7.76 -18.04
N ILE A 89 13.74 7.75 -17.47
CA ILE A 89 14.02 7.06 -16.21
C ILE A 89 13.16 7.61 -15.07
N LEU A 90 13.04 8.93 -14.96
CA LEU A 90 12.22 9.58 -13.94
C LEU A 90 10.74 9.20 -14.07
N SER A 91 10.25 8.99 -15.30
CA SER A 91 8.88 8.51 -15.54
C SER A 91 8.68 7.04 -15.13
N GLU A 92 9.72 6.20 -15.22
CA GLU A 92 9.65 4.77 -14.92
C GLU A 92 9.75 4.43 -13.43
N ILE A 93 10.43 5.26 -12.61
CA ILE A 93 10.66 4.98 -11.18
C ILE A 93 9.44 5.24 -10.27
N GLN A 94 8.30 5.66 -10.86
CA GLN A 94 7.00 5.73 -10.21
C GLN A 94 6.98 6.51 -8.87
N THR A 95 7.52 7.74 -8.85
CA THR A 95 7.71 8.58 -7.64
C THR A 95 6.45 9.31 -7.16
N GLN A 96 5.28 9.08 -7.75
CA GLN A 96 4.06 9.83 -7.43
C GLN A 96 3.60 9.70 -5.98
N ASP A 97 3.97 8.63 -5.29
CA ASP A 97 3.69 8.40 -3.87
C ASP A 97 4.89 8.68 -2.94
N LEU A 98 5.99 9.23 -3.47
CA LEU A 98 7.18 9.58 -2.68
C LEU A 98 6.87 10.55 -1.53
N HIS A 99 5.89 11.42 -1.73
CA HIS A 99 5.44 12.41 -0.74
C HIS A 99 4.53 11.80 0.34
N TRP A 100 4.20 10.52 0.27
CA TRP A 100 3.38 9.86 1.28
C TRP A 100 4.19 9.63 2.55
N ASP A 101 3.73 10.26 3.64
CA ASP A 101 4.22 10.01 4.99
C ASP A 101 3.29 9.00 5.68
N TRP A 102 3.70 7.73 5.70
CA TRP A 102 2.92 6.63 6.25
C TRP A 102 2.72 6.78 7.76
N PHE A 103 3.73 7.26 8.47
CA PHE A 103 3.64 7.55 9.90
C PHE A 103 2.54 8.57 10.20
N LYS A 104 2.55 9.73 9.51
CA LYS A 104 1.53 10.77 9.66
C LYS A 104 0.14 10.26 9.28
N LYS A 105 0.04 9.46 8.21
CA LYS A 105 -1.22 8.80 7.83
C LYS A 105 -1.72 7.86 8.92
N SER A 106 -0.84 7.07 9.53
CA SER A 106 -1.23 6.17 10.62
C SER A 106 -1.78 6.90 11.83
N VAL A 107 -1.31 8.12 12.12
CA VAL A 107 -1.87 8.96 13.19
C VAL A 107 -3.22 9.56 12.79
N ALA A 108 -3.42 9.88 11.50
CA ALA A 108 -4.65 10.46 10.99
C ALA A 108 -5.81 9.46 10.85
N TYR A 109 -5.51 8.20 10.51
CA TYR A 109 -6.51 7.18 10.17
C TYR A 109 -6.53 6.05 11.20
N THR A 110 -7.16 6.30 12.34
CA THR A 110 -7.23 5.37 13.49
C THR A 110 -8.65 4.99 13.88
N THR A 111 -9.67 5.37 13.09
CA THR A 111 -11.05 5.04 13.42
C THR A 111 -11.36 3.60 13.00
N PRO A 112 -12.39 2.94 13.57
CA PRO A 112 -12.71 1.55 13.26
C PRO A 112 -13.07 1.28 11.79
N GLU A 113 -13.42 2.32 11.04
CA GLU A 113 -13.68 2.24 9.60
C GLU A 113 -12.40 2.09 8.76
N TYR A 114 -11.23 2.35 9.35
CA TYR A 114 -9.94 2.27 8.70
C TYR A 114 -9.18 1.01 9.11
N GLU A 115 -8.93 0.15 8.13
CA GLU A 115 -8.21 -1.11 8.34
C GLU A 115 -6.86 -1.08 7.63
N TRP A 116 -5.81 -1.37 8.41
CA TRP A 116 -4.42 -1.31 7.99
C TRP A 116 -3.89 -2.71 7.69
N PHE A 117 -3.16 -2.85 6.59
CA PHE A 117 -2.50 -4.09 6.22
C PHE A 117 -1.04 -3.84 5.84
N TYR A 118 -0.15 -4.68 6.34
CA TYR A 118 1.28 -4.62 6.02
C TYR A 118 1.76 -6.00 5.58
N LEU A 119 2.42 -6.07 4.43
CA LEU A 119 3.12 -7.28 3.99
C LEU A 119 4.58 -7.18 4.42
N ILE A 120 5.01 -8.10 5.29
CA ILE A 120 6.36 -8.13 5.85
C ILE A 120 7.10 -9.35 5.30
N ALA A 121 8.28 -9.12 4.71
CA ALA A 121 9.23 -10.17 4.32
C ALA A 121 10.66 -9.66 4.57
N ASP A 122 11.57 -10.56 4.95
CA ASP A 122 12.95 -10.22 5.37
C ASP A 122 13.00 -9.12 6.42
N ASN A 123 12.08 -9.17 7.39
CA ASN A 123 11.89 -8.18 8.44
C ASN A 123 11.61 -6.76 7.92
N LYS A 124 11.23 -6.56 6.66
CA LYS A 124 10.95 -5.24 6.07
C LYS A 124 9.53 -5.16 5.51
N PRO A 125 8.88 -3.98 5.59
CA PRO A 125 7.62 -3.76 4.91
C PRO A 125 7.85 -3.76 3.40
N GLN A 126 7.28 -4.75 2.73
CA GLN A 126 7.31 -4.91 1.28
C GLN A 126 6.15 -4.18 0.61
N GLY A 127 5.07 -3.92 1.35
CA GLY A 127 3.95 -3.10 0.93
C GLY A 127 3.02 -2.77 2.10
N ALA A 128 2.23 -1.73 1.92
CA ALA A 128 1.25 -1.25 2.87
C ALA A 128 -0.06 -0.93 2.15
N CYS A 129 -1.18 -1.26 2.79
CA CYS A 129 -2.53 -1.01 2.30
C CYS A 129 -3.38 -0.44 3.45
N LEU A 130 -4.12 0.62 3.17
CA LEU A 130 -5.15 1.18 4.04
C LEU A 130 -6.47 1.13 3.30
N ILE A 131 -7.49 0.55 3.92
CA ILE A 131 -8.85 0.57 3.39
C ILE A 131 -9.76 1.38 4.29
N TYR A 132 -10.83 1.93 3.71
CA TYR A 132 -11.95 2.54 4.40
C TYR A 132 -13.23 1.72 4.14
N HIS A 133 -14.00 1.45 5.19
CA HIS A 133 -15.27 0.72 5.08
C HIS A 133 -16.33 1.21 6.07
N PRO A 134 -17.62 0.98 5.78
CA PRO A 134 -18.14 0.53 4.50
C PRO A 134 -18.18 1.66 3.45
N LYS A 135 -18.25 1.28 2.18
CA LYS A 135 -18.46 2.18 1.05
C LYS A 135 -19.56 1.63 0.15
N ASP A 136 -20.46 2.48 -0.32
CA ASP A 136 -21.45 2.08 -1.32
C ASP A 136 -20.79 1.91 -2.69
N SER A 137 -21.01 0.74 -3.30
CA SER A 137 -20.74 0.51 -4.72
C SER A 137 -21.53 1.50 -5.56
N ILE A 138 -20.89 2.09 -6.57
CA ILE A 138 -21.58 3.00 -7.48
C ILE A 138 -22.44 2.28 -8.51
N THR A 139 -22.27 0.97 -8.65
CA THR A 139 -22.96 0.17 -9.67
C THR A 139 -24.26 -0.43 -9.14
N ASP A 140 -24.31 -0.80 -7.87
CA ASP A 140 -25.46 -1.52 -7.29
C ASP A 140 -25.75 -1.20 -5.81
N ALA A 141 -25.08 -0.20 -5.23
CA ALA A 141 -25.26 0.27 -3.86
C ALA A 141 -24.98 -0.76 -2.74
N ARG A 142 -24.38 -1.92 -3.06
CA ARG A 142 -23.91 -2.86 -2.03
C ARG A 142 -22.77 -2.27 -1.20
N LYS A 143 -22.66 -2.74 0.04
CA LYS A 143 -21.59 -2.35 0.97
C LYS A 143 -20.31 -3.08 0.62
N ILE A 144 -19.39 -2.36 -0.01
CA ILE A 144 -18.02 -2.78 -0.33
C ILE A 144 -17.03 -1.98 0.54
N PHE A 145 -15.74 -2.02 0.22
CA PHE A 145 -14.73 -1.13 0.81
C PHE A 145 -14.05 -0.25 -0.24
N TYR A 146 -13.31 0.76 0.24
CA TYR A 146 -12.53 1.67 -0.58
C TYR A 146 -11.04 1.52 -0.22
N ILE A 147 -10.15 1.41 -1.21
CA ILE A 147 -8.70 1.49 -0.97
C ILE A 147 -8.33 2.97 -0.81
N GLU A 148 -8.01 3.37 0.42
CA GLU A 148 -7.55 4.73 0.72
C GLU A 148 -6.10 4.92 0.25
N TYR A 149 -5.22 3.98 0.58
CA TYR A 149 -3.84 3.96 0.09
C TYR A 149 -3.36 2.54 -0.17
N LEU A 150 -2.58 2.37 -1.23
CA LEU A 150 -1.86 1.14 -1.52
C LEU A 150 -0.50 1.50 -2.12
N ALA A 151 0.57 0.99 -1.53
CA ALA A 151 1.90 1.07 -2.12
C ALA A 151 2.70 -0.19 -1.86
N VAL A 152 3.65 -0.43 -2.76
CA VAL A 152 4.68 -1.46 -2.62
C VAL A 152 6.04 -0.79 -2.44
N ALA A 153 6.96 -1.41 -1.73
CA ALA A 153 8.29 -0.87 -1.52
C ALA A 153 8.99 -0.54 -2.86
N PRO A 154 9.81 0.52 -2.93
CA PRO A 154 10.38 1.00 -4.20
C PRO A 154 11.29 -0.05 -4.88
N TRP A 155 11.99 -0.89 -4.13
CA TRP A 155 12.78 -2.01 -4.68
C TRP A 155 11.93 -3.13 -5.32
N ASN A 156 10.62 -3.15 -5.08
CA ASN A 156 9.66 -4.05 -5.73
C ASN A 156 9.05 -3.42 -7.00
N ARG A 157 9.49 -2.22 -7.40
CA ARG A 157 9.07 -1.49 -8.61
C ARG A 157 10.17 -1.47 -9.65
N ASN A 158 9.81 -1.14 -10.89
CA ASN A 158 10.81 -0.92 -11.92
C ASN A 158 11.73 0.23 -11.49
N ASN A 159 13.02 0.00 -11.51
CA ASN A 159 14.02 1.00 -11.16
C ASN A 159 15.34 0.72 -11.90
N PRO A 160 16.15 1.74 -12.20
CA PRO A 160 17.41 1.59 -12.96
C PRO A 160 18.54 0.91 -12.19
N MET A 161 18.44 0.73 -10.86
CA MET A 161 19.48 0.08 -10.06
C MET A 161 19.46 -1.45 -10.20
N GLY A 162 18.36 -2.04 -10.67
CA GLY A 162 18.26 -3.48 -10.88
C GLY A 162 16.84 -4.00 -11.10
N ALA A 163 16.72 -5.32 -11.24
CA ALA A 163 15.43 -5.98 -11.35
C ALA A 163 14.59 -5.82 -10.07
N ARG A 164 13.27 -5.81 -10.23
CA ARG A 164 12.30 -5.87 -9.11
C ARG A 164 12.60 -7.04 -8.20
N LEU A 165 12.82 -6.78 -6.91
CA LEU A 165 13.07 -7.83 -5.92
C LEU A 165 11.87 -8.78 -5.84
N PHE A 166 10.69 -8.29 -5.44
CA PHE A 166 9.47 -9.09 -5.43
C PHE A 166 8.46 -8.60 -6.46
N ARG A 167 7.66 -9.53 -6.98
CA ARG A 167 6.51 -9.25 -7.87
C ARG A 167 5.21 -9.63 -7.19
N GLY A 168 4.13 -8.94 -7.53
CA GLY A 168 2.78 -9.29 -7.08
C GLY A 168 2.41 -8.83 -5.66
N VAL A 169 3.30 -8.13 -4.93
CA VAL A 169 3.05 -7.65 -3.56
C VAL A 169 1.73 -6.88 -3.44
N GLY A 170 1.46 -5.93 -4.35
CA GLY A 170 0.20 -5.17 -4.35
C GLY A 170 -1.03 -6.06 -4.58
N SER A 171 -0.93 -7.03 -5.48
CA SER A 171 -2.02 -7.99 -5.75
C SER A 171 -2.29 -8.89 -4.55
N ILE A 172 -1.24 -9.31 -3.82
CA ILE A 172 -1.37 -10.09 -2.59
C ILE A 172 -2.10 -9.26 -1.51
N LEU A 173 -1.70 -8.01 -1.30
CA LEU A 173 -2.37 -7.11 -0.37
C LEU A 173 -3.85 -6.87 -0.72
N LEU A 174 -4.17 -6.65 -2.00
CA LEU A 174 -5.55 -6.49 -2.45
C LEU A 174 -6.40 -7.74 -2.19
N LYS A 175 -5.86 -8.93 -2.48
CA LYS A 175 -6.54 -10.20 -2.20
C LYS A 175 -6.77 -10.40 -0.71
N CYS A 176 -5.75 -10.10 0.11
CA CYS A 176 -5.85 -10.20 1.56
C CYS A 176 -6.93 -9.25 2.10
N ALA A 177 -6.91 -7.97 1.68
CA ALA A 177 -7.91 -6.98 2.08
C ALA A 177 -9.33 -7.37 1.64
N LEU A 178 -9.50 -7.88 0.41
CA LEU A 178 -10.79 -8.37 -0.08
C LEU A 178 -11.29 -9.59 0.72
N SER A 179 -10.40 -10.54 1.01
CA SER A 179 -10.72 -11.71 1.85
C SER A 179 -11.15 -11.27 3.25
N TYR A 180 -10.41 -10.36 3.87
CA TYR A 180 -10.73 -9.81 5.19
C TYR A 180 -12.07 -9.07 5.19
N ALA A 181 -12.31 -8.20 4.21
CA ALA A 181 -13.56 -7.47 4.07
C ALA A 181 -14.78 -8.39 4.00
N VAL A 182 -14.70 -9.47 3.21
CA VAL A 182 -15.81 -10.42 3.05
C VAL A 182 -15.94 -11.32 4.29
N ASN A 183 -14.85 -11.95 4.71
CA ASN A 183 -14.90 -13.03 5.70
C ASN A 183 -14.92 -12.53 7.15
N THR A 184 -14.42 -11.32 7.40
CA THR A 184 -14.30 -10.74 8.76
C THR A 184 -15.25 -9.57 8.97
N LEU A 185 -15.34 -8.64 8.00
CA LEU A 185 -16.20 -7.46 8.13
C LEU A 185 -17.65 -7.70 7.63
N GLY A 186 -17.91 -8.82 6.95
CA GLY A 186 -19.24 -9.15 6.41
C GLY A 186 -19.67 -8.25 5.24
N LEU A 187 -18.72 -7.68 4.52
CA LEU A 187 -18.98 -6.86 3.33
C LEU A 187 -19.23 -7.73 2.09
N GLU A 188 -19.82 -7.13 1.07
CA GLU A 188 -20.04 -7.77 -0.22
C GLU A 188 -18.74 -7.80 -1.05
N TYR A 189 -18.62 -8.76 -1.95
CA TYR A 189 -17.50 -8.82 -2.89
C TYR A 189 -17.49 -7.57 -3.79
N GLY A 190 -16.41 -6.82 -3.70
CA GLY A 190 -16.21 -5.59 -4.46
C GLY A 190 -15.29 -4.64 -3.70
N PHE A 191 -14.61 -3.77 -4.44
CA PHE A 191 -13.89 -2.64 -3.84
C PHE A 191 -13.67 -1.54 -4.87
N SER A 192 -13.46 -0.34 -4.39
CA SER A 192 -13.22 0.84 -5.22
C SER A 192 -11.96 1.59 -4.80
N LEU A 193 -11.42 2.42 -5.68
CA LEU A 193 -10.26 3.26 -5.40
C LEU A 193 -10.17 4.45 -6.36
N HIS A 194 -9.38 5.45 -5.98
CA HIS A 194 -8.88 6.46 -6.90
C HIS A 194 -7.41 6.15 -7.22
N SER A 195 -7.13 5.94 -8.51
CA SER A 195 -5.82 5.53 -9.01
C SER A 195 -5.00 6.74 -9.44
N LEU A 196 -3.71 6.72 -9.08
CA LEU A 196 -2.71 7.58 -9.69
C LEU A 196 -2.53 7.22 -11.18
N ALA A 197 -2.18 8.20 -12.00
CA ALA A 197 -2.08 8.04 -13.46
C ALA A 197 -1.19 6.84 -13.87
N GLN A 198 -0.07 6.63 -13.16
CA GLN A 198 0.90 5.56 -13.43
C GLN A 198 0.38 4.15 -13.11
N ALA A 199 -0.69 4.03 -12.33
CA ALA A 199 -1.23 2.75 -11.86
C ALA A 199 -2.52 2.32 -12.59
N LYS A 200 -3.06 3.16 -13.48
CA LYS A 200 -4.30 2.87 -14.23
C LYS A 200 -4.28 1.53 -14.94
N ASP A 201 -3.20 1.25 -15.67
CA ASP A 201 -3.10 0.03 -16.48
C ASP A 201 -3.04 -1.23 -15.63
N TYR A 202 -2.43 -1.14 -14.44
CA TYR A 202 -2.46 -2.22 -13.46
C TYR A 202 -3.90 -2.53 -13.02
N TYR A 203 -4.68 -1.51 -12.63
CA TYR A 203 -6.05 -1.72 -12.17
C TYR A 203 -6.99 -2.23 -13.26
N LYS A 204 -6.83 -1.75 -14.50
CA LYS A 204 -7.52 -2.32 -15.67
C LYS A 204 -7.15 -3.79 -15.87
N LYS A 205 -5.86 -4.12 -15.79
CA LYS A 205 -5.36 -5.48 -15.99
C LYS A 205 -5.91 -6.49 -14.97
N ILE A 206 -6.14 -6.07 -13.73
CA ILE A 206 -6.75 -6.93 -12.71
C ILE A 206 -8.28 -6.98 -12.77
N GLY A 207 -8.89 -6.37 -13.78
CA GLY A 207 -10.34 -6.43 -14.01
C GLY A 207 -11.15 -5.34 -13.30
N MET A 208 -10.54 -4.21 -12.93
CA MET A 208 -11.32 -3.05 -12.47
C MET A 208 -11.83 -2.23 -13.65
N GLU A 209 -13.03 -1.69 -13.48
CA GLU A 209 -13.69 -0.82 -14.44
C GLU A 209 -13.51 0.65 -14.03
N SER A 210 -13.29 1.52 -15.01
CA SER A 210 -13.11 2.96 -14.78
C SER A 210 -14.46 3.68 -14.87
N TYR A 211 -14.68 4.64 -13.98
CA TYR A 211 -15.88 5.46 -13.98
C TYR A 211 -15.51 6.95 -13.95
N PRO A 212 -15.24 7.57 -15.12
CA PRO A 212 -14.71 8.93 -15.19
C PRO A 212 -15.58 10.00 -14.51
N ALA A 213 -16.90 9.78 -14.42
CA ALA A 213 -17.82 10.66 -13.71
C ALA A 213 -17.55 10.76 -12.19
N ARG A 214 -16.68 9.90 -11.64
CA ARG A 214 -16.28 9.88 -10.23
C ARG A 214 -14.80 10.26 -10.04
N ASP A 215 -14.09 10.62 -11.11
CA ASP A 215 -12.70 11.04 -11.02
C ASP A 215 -12.55 12.28 -10.13
N LYS A 216 -11.40 12.41 -9.47
CA LYS A 216 -11.06 13.54 -8.61
C LYS A 216 -9.76 14.15 -9.08
N GLU A 217 -9.83 15.38 -9.60
CA GLU A 217 -8.65 16.10 -10.11
C GLU A 217 -7.82 15.24 -11.08
N HIS A 218 -6.68 14.72 -10.61
CA HIS A 218 -5.72 13.89 -11.35
C HIS A 218 -5.80 12.39 -11.00
N LEU A 219 -6.81 11.99 -10.22
CA LEU A 219 -7.02 10.62 -9.76
C LEU A 219 -8.25 10.00 -10.45
N PHE A 220 -8.05 8.79 -10.95
CA PHE A 220 -9.03 8.08 -11.78
C PHE A 220 -9.79 7.06 -10.94
N TYR A 221 -11.11 7.15 -10.90
CA TYR A 221 -11.92 6.23 -10.12
C TYR A 221 -12.05 4.88 -10.82
N PHE A 222 -11.82 3.82 -10.04
CA PHE A 222 -12.02 2.45 -10.44
C PHE A 222 -12.87 1.70 -9.42
N GLU A 223 -13.68 0.76 -9.91
CA GLU A 223 -14.41 -0.20 -9.08
C GLU A 223 -14.26 -1.61 -9.65
N MET A 224 -14.05 -2.59 -8.77
CA MET A 224 -14.07 -4.00 -9.13
C MET A 224 -15.46 -4.57 -8.85
N SER A 225 -16.08 -5.14 -9.89
CA SER A 225 -17.40 -5.78 -9.77
C SER A 225 -17.35 -7.02 -8.87
N ARG A 226 -18.53 -7.48 -8.41
CA ARG A 226 -18.67 -8.74 -7.64
C ARG A 226 -18.04 -9.92 -8.38
N ALA A 227 -18.35 -10.09 -9.67
CA ALA A 227 -17.85 -11.21 -10.46
C ALA A 227 -16.31 -11.22 -10.52
N ASN A 228 -15.70 -10.07 -10.82
CA ASN A 228 -14.23 -9.96 -10.90
C ASN A 228 -13.57 -10.11 -9.53
N SER A 229 -14.22 -9.62 -8.46
CA SER A 229 -13.74 -9.77 -7.09
C SER A 229 -13.78 -11.24 -6.63
N THR A 230 -14.86 -11.96 -6.93
CA THR A 230 -14.96 -13.40 -6.67
C THR A 230 -13.87 -14.17 -7.43
N ALA A 231 -13.67 -13.87 -8.72
CA ALA A 231 -12.62 -14.48 -9.54
C ALA A 231 -11.21 -14.18 -9.01
N MET A 232 -10.97 -12.97 -8.50
CA MET A 232 -9.68 -12.57 -7.90
C MET A 232 -9.31 -13.44 -6.68
N LEU A 233 -10.29 -13.83 -5.86
CA LEU A 233 -10.11 -14.74 -4.72
C LEU A 233 -10.06 -16.23 -5.12
N GLY A 234 -10.20 -16.55 -6.41
CA GLY A 234 -10.18 -17.93 -6.90
C GLY A 234 -11.54 -18.63 -6.83
N GLY A 235 -12.64 -17.89 -6.67
CA GLY A 235 -13.98 -18.43 -6.78
C GLY A 235 -14.43 -18.54 -8.24
N THR A 236 -14.76 -19.77 -8.68
CA THR A 236 -15.62 -20.05 -9.83
C THR A 236 -17.04 -20.30 -9.37
#